data_AF-A0A1F3PTK0-F1
#
_entry.id   AF-A0A1F3PTK0-F1
#
_cell.length_a   1.000
_cell.length_b   1.000
_cell.length_c   1.000
_cell.angle_alpha   90.00
_cell.angle_beta   90.00
_cell.angle_gamma   90.00
#
_symmetry.space_group_name_H-M   'P 1'
#
loop_
_entity.id
_entity.type
_entity.pdbx_description
1 polymer ?
#
loop_
_entity_poly.entity_id
_entity_poly.type
_entity_poly.pdbx_seq_one_letter_code
_entity_poly.pdbx_strand_id
1 'polypeptide(L)'
;MPVSDTIITSTEDQASSIISEKPEDTIHLQELYSRQKAEALSKKNFFKSKFNDSDSAYSLAREFLYNHLLNEIIPPWYGTAWDFNGYTDQPNKGFIACGYFVSTTLKHLGFNLNRYKVAQQYSLKIIEILCGKENVKTWQPDQFDAMINFLKDGGNDIFVVGLSCHVGYLSVESDTVYFIHSSYVHPLCVIKEYAELSEVLKSSGIFVTGSLLQNKELIRKWVYNEPIVVE
;
A
#
# COMPACT_ATOMS: atom_id res chain seq x y z
N MET A 1 4.29 -13.02 -37.19
CA MET A 1 5.00 -13.73 -36.10
C MET A 1 4.28 -13.37 -34.82
N PRO A 2 3.77 -14.34 -34.04
CA PRO A 2 3.10 -14.00 -32.79
C PRO A 2 4.15 -13.51 -31.80
N VAL A 3 3.83 -12.44 -31.09
CA VAL A 3 4.59 -11.92 -29.96
C VAL A 3 4.63 -13.03 -28.91
N SER A 4 5.82 -13.41 -28.47
CA SER A 4 6.01 -14.39 -27.42
C SER A 4 5.34 -13.87 -26.15
N ASP A 5 4.27 -14.54 -25.70
CA ASP A 5 3.71 -14.33 -24.36
C ASP A 5 4.78 -14.72 -23.35
N THR A 6 5.55 -13.73 -22.87
CA THR A 6 6.46 -13.94 -21.74
C THR A 6 5.58 -14.24 -20.54
N ILE A 7 5.53 -15.50 -20.14
CA ILE A 7 4.83 -15.91 -18.92
C ILE A 7 5.61 -15.27 -17.77
N ILE A 8 5.07 -14.19 -17.22
CA ILE A 8 5.62 -13.50 -16.06
C ILE A 8 5.46 -14.46 -14.87
N THR A 9 6.53 -15.18 -14.51
CA THR A 9 6.48 -16.25 -13.50
C THR A 9 7.32 -15.97 -12.25
N SER A 10 8.21 -14.98 -12.30
CA SER A 10 9.07 -14.63 -11.17
C SER A 10 8.82 -13.20 -10.68
N THR A 11 9.24 -12.90 -9.44
CA THR A 11 9.24 -11.54 -8.89
C THR A 11 10.08 -10.59 -9.74
N GLU A 12 11.18 -11.07 -10.31
CA GLU A 12 12.09 -10.30 -11.17
C GLU A 12 11.43 -9.87 -12.49
N ASP A 13 10.72 -10.78 -13.15
CA ASP A 13 9.98 -10.47 -14.38
C ASP A 13 8.89 -9.43 -14.12
N GLN A 14 8.18 -9.57 -12.99
CA GLN A 14 7.13 -8.63 -12.57
C GLN A 14 7.73 -7.25 -12.31
N ALA A 15 8.83 -7.18 -11.56
CA ALA A 15 9.51 -5.92 -11.26
C ALA A 15 10.00 -5.23 -12.54
N SER A 16 10.63 -5.99 -13.45
CA SER A 16 11.12 -5.48 -14.73
C SER A 16 10.00 -4.93 -15.62
N SER A 17 8.76 -5.42 -15.48
CA SER A 17 7.61 -4.93 -16.25
C SER A 17 7.05 -3.58 -15.78
N ILE A 18 7.33 -3.18 -14.53
CA ILE A 18 6.76 -1.96 -13.92
C ILE A 18 7.81 -0.89 -13.58
N ILE A 19 9.10 -1.23 -13.57
CA ILE A 19 10.20 -0.31 -13.24
C ILE A 19 10.79 0.24 -14.54
N SER A 20 10.79 1.57 -14.70
CA SER A 20 11.55 2.21 -15.78
C SER A 20 13.00 2.44 -15.37
N GLU A 21 13.93 2.12 -16.27
CA GLU A 21 15.38 2.32 -16.08
C GLU A 21 15.87 3.72 -16.54
N LYS A 22 15.00 4.56 -17.12
CA LYS A 22 15.43 5.82 -17.76
C LYS A 22 15.46 7.01 -16.78
N PRO A 23 16.57 7.75 -16.67
CA PRO A 23 16.65 8.93 -15.79
C PRO A 23 15.66 10.06 -16.12
N GLU A 24 15.36 10.28 -17.40
CA GLU A 24 14.40 11.31 -17.86
C GLU A 24 12.99 11.05 -17.34
N ASP A 25 12.61 9.77 -17.25
CA ASP A 25 11.32 9.34 -16.69
C ASP A 25 11.22 9.74 -15.22
N THR A 26 12.35 9.81 -14.49
CA THR A 26 12.37 10.20 -13.07
C THR A 26 11.95 11.66 -12.86
N ILE A 27 12.39 12.60 -13.70
CA ILE A 27 12.01 14.02 -13.57
C ILE A 27 10.51 14.18 -13.84
N HIS A 28 10.03 13.61 -14.94
CA HIS A 28 8.61 13.65 -15.29
C HIS A 28 7.74 12.99 -14.20
N LEU A 29 8.24 11.91 -13.61
CA LEU A 29 7.59 11.21 -12.51
C LEU A 29 7.45 12.08 -11.25
N GLN A 30 8.45 12.90 -10.91
CA GLN A 30 8.34 13.82 -9.76
C GLN A 30 7.27 14.89 -9.97
N GLU A 31 7.19 15.45 -11.18
CA GLU A 31 6.18 16.46 -11.52
C GLU A 31 4.79 15.85 -11.52
N LEU A 32 4.62 14.68 -12.13
CA LEU A 32 3.39 13.90 -12.11
C LEU A 32 2.97 13.59 -10.66
N TYR A 33 3.90 13.07 -9.85
CA TYR A 33 3.62 12.71 -8.47
C TYR A 33 3.23 13.92 -7.61
N SER A 34 3.87 15.06 -7.84
CA SER A 34 3.52 16.31 -7.15
C SER A 34 2.09 16.74 -7.48
N ARG A 35 1.64 16.58 -8.73
CA ARG A 35 0.25 16.85 -9.13
C ARG A 35 -0.73 15.86 -8.49
N GLN A 36 -0.43 14.57 -8.49
CA GLN A 36 -1.29 13.54 -7.89
C GLN A 36 -1.49 13.74 -6.37
N LYS A 37 -0.43 14.16 -5.66
CA LYS A 37 -0.53 14.56 -4.24
C LYS A 37 -1.41 15.79 -4.05
N ALA A 38 -1.23 16.81 -4.89
CA ALA A 38 -2.05 18.02 -4.82
C ALA A 38 -3.53 17.73 -5.11
N GLU A 39 -3.82 16.84 -6.06
CA GLU A 39 -5.17 16.39 -6.35
C GLU A 39 -5.82 15.70 -5.13
N ALA A 40 -5.13 14.74 -4.50
CA ALA A 40 -5.62 14.07 -3.30
C ALA A 40 -6.05 15.07 -2.20
N LEU A 41 -5.23 16.10 -1.97
CA LEU A 41 -5.51 17.14 -0.98
C LEU A 41 -6.66 18.06 -1.41
N SER A 42 -6.76 18.41 -2.69
CA SER A 42 -7.82 19.27 -3.21
C SER A 42 -9.22 18.66 -3.05
N LYS A 43 -9.32 17.32 -3.09
CA LYS A 43 -10.59 16.60 -2.96
C LYS A 43 -11.12 16.56 -1.52
N LYS A 44 -10.31 16.91 -0.51
CA LYS A 44 -10.72 16.93 0.90
C LYS A 44 -11.99 17.74 1.14
N ASN A 45 -12.09 18.94 0.56
CA ASN A 45 -13.26 19.81 0.73
C ASN A 45 -14.52 19.21 0.09
N PHE A 46 -14.37 18.53 -1.04
CA PHE A 46 -15.47 17.82 -1.70
C PHE A 46 -16.00 16.68 -0.83
N PHE A 47 -15.10 15.87 -0.27
CA PHE A 47 -15.50 14.79 0.63
C PHE A 47 -16.14 15.34 1.89
N LYS A 48 -15.52 16.33 2.55
CA LYS A 48 -16.04 16.94 3.76
C LYS A 48 -17.44 17.54 3.58
N SER A 49 -17.76 18.13 2.43
CA SER A 49 -19.09 18.72 2.19
C SER A 49 -20.19 17.69 1.92
N LYS A 50 -19.82 16.49 1.42
CA LYS A 50 -20.75 15.39 1.12
C LYS A 50 -20.82 14.33 2.22
N PHE A 51 -19.88 14.32 3.15
CA PHE A 51 -19.79 13.30 4.17
C PHE A 51 -20.82 13.52 5.27
N ASN A 52 -21.67 12.53 5.48
CA ASN A 52 -22.78 12.56 6.45
C ASN A 52 -22.86 11.27 7.27
N ASP A 53 -21.74 10.54 7.37
CA ASP A 53 -21.62 9.23 8.06
C ASP A 53 -22.57 8.12 7.54
N SER A 54 -23.23 8.32 6.40
CA SER A 54 -24.01 7.26 5.74
C SER A 54 -23.11 6.26 5.01
N ASP A 55 -23.60 5.03 4.81
CA ASP A 55 -22.84 4.01 4.09
C ASP A 55 -22.49 4.43 2.66
N SER A 56 -23.32 5.21 1.97
CA SER A 56 -23.00 5.73 0.64
C SER A 56 -21.86 6.74 0.65
N ALA A 57 -21.77 7.58 1.70
CA ALA A 57 -20.65 8.50 1.88
C ALA A 57 -19.34 7.75 2.17
N TYR A 58 -19.39 6.69 2.98
CA TYR A 58 -18.25 5.79 3.18
C TYR A 58 -17.85 5.10 1.88
N SER A 59 -18.78 4.53 1.12
CA SER A 59 -18.50 3.86 -0.15
C SER A 59 -17.82 4.80 -1.16
N LEU A 60 -18.30 6.04 -1.30
CA LEU A 60 -17.68 7.04 -2.16
C LEU A 60 -16.23 7.37 -1.73
N ALA A 61 -15.99 7.48 -0.43
CA ALA A 61 -14.65 7.73 0.10
C ALA A 61 -13.72 6.53 -0.10
N ARG A 62 -14.22 5.30 0.12
CA ARG A 62 -13.47 4.06 -0.11
C ARG A 62 -13.05 3.92 -1.56
N GLU A 63 -13.97 4.13 -2.50
CA GLU A 63 -13.68 4.05 -3.93
C GLU A 63 -12.60 5.06 -4.34
N PHE A 64 -12.70 6.30 -3.86
CA PHE A 64 -11.67 7.30 -4.11
C PHE A 64 -10.32 6.92 -3.51
N LEU A 65 -10.29 6.52 -2.23
CA LEU A 65 -9.05 6.12 -1.56
C LEU A 65 -8.41 4.90 -2.23
N TYR A 66 -9.22 3.92 -2.63
CA TYR A 66 -8.78 2.72 -3.33
C TYR A 66 -8.08 3.08 -4.65
N ASN A 67 -8.79 3.80 -5.52
CA ASN A 67 -8.30 4.16 -6.84
C ASN A 67 -7.09 5.10 -6.75
N HIS A 68 -7.15 6.13 -5.90
CA HIS A 68 -6.08 7.12 -5.79
C HIS A 68 -4.83 6.53 -5.14
N LEU A 69 -4.96 5.61 -4.18
CA LEU A 69 -3.79 4.94 -3.59
C LEU A 69 -3.09 4.05 -4.63
N LEU A 70 -3.83 3.15 -5.28
CA LEU A 70 -3.26 2.13 -6.16
C LEU A 70 -2.85 2.64 -7.54
N ASN A 71 -3.56 3.63 -8.10
CA ASN A 71 -3.35 4.07 -9.47
C ASN A 71 -2.55 5.37 -9.56
N GLU A 72 -2.57 6.20 -8.51
CA GLU A 72 -1.90 7.51 -8.54
C GLU A 72 -0.75 7.59 -7.54
N ILE A 73 -0.96 7.19 -6.28
CA ILE A 73 0.03 7.43 -5.23
C ILE A 73 1.14 6.39 -5.19
N ILE A 74 0.82 5.10 -5.29
CA ILE A 74 1.78 3.99 -5.21
C ILE A 74 2.64 3.86 -6.49
N PRO A 75 2.10 3.92 -7.72
CA PRO A 75 2.87 3.56 -8.91
C PRO A 75 4.17 4.34 -9.10
N PRO A 76 4.24 5.66 -8.81
CA PRO A 76 5.50 6.38 -8.86
C PRO A 76 6.58 5.85 -7.92
N TRP A 77 6.24 5.10 -6.87
CA TRP A 77 7.22 4.51 -5.97
C TRP A 77 7.89 3.27 -6.54
N TYR A 78 7.31 2.57 -7.52
CA TYR A 78 7.95 1.38 -8.09
C TYR A 78 9.37 1.69 -8.54
N GLY A 79 10.31 0.82 -8.18
CA GLY A 79 11.75 1.01 -8.43
C GLY A 79 12.49 1.84 -7.37
N THR A 80 11.81 2.49 -6.42
CA THR A 80 12.49 3.20 -5.33
C THR A 80 13.31 2.21 -4.50
N ALA A 81 14.63 2.43 -4.45
CA ALA A 81 15.54 1.52 -3.78
C ALA A 81 15.18 1.30 -2.31
N TRP A 82 15.39 0.08 -1.83
CA TRP A 82 15.19 -0.29 -0.45
C TRP A 82 16.49 -0.13 0.34
N ASP A 83 16.37 0.34 1.58
CA ASP A 83 17.39 0.25 2.62
C ASP A 83 16.68 0.17 3.97
N PHE A 84 17.23 -0.58 4.93
CA PHE A 84 16.64 -0.73 6.26
C PHE A 84 16.47 0.61 7.00
N ASN A 85 17.39 1.55 6.77
CA ASN A 85 17.36 2.91 7.30
C ASN A 85 16.79 3.91 6.28
N GLY A 86 16.21 3.45 5.17
CA GLY A 86 15.65 4.30 4.14
C GLY A 86 14.40 5.05 4.63
N TYR A 87 14.39 6.37 4.52
CA TYR A 87 13.27 7.23 4.92
C TYR A 87 12.96 8.32 3.88
N THR A 88 13.30 8.13 2.62
CA THR A 88 13.00 9.14 1.58
C THR A 88 11.51 9.50 1.54
N ASP A 89 11.22 10.75 1.19
CA ASP A 89 9.87 11.27 0.96
C ASP A 89 9.57 11.52 -0.51
N GLN A 90 10.46 11.07 -1.39
CA GLN A 90 10.33 11.21 -2.83
C GLN A 90 10.48 9.84 -3.49
N PRO A 91 9.53 9.45 -4.37
CA PRO A 91 9.68 8.24 -5.16
C PRO A 91 10.95 8.32 -6.01
N ASN A 92 11.58 7.17 -6.28
CA ASN A 92 12.76 7.05 -7.16
C ASN A 92 13.95 7.96 -6.78
N LYS A 93 14.01 8.42 -5.53
CA LYS A 93 15.13 9.21 -4.99
C LYS A 93 15.51 8.73 -3.60
N GLY A 94 16.76 8.33 -3.43
CA GLY A 94 17.23 7.76 -2.16
C GLY A 94 16.59 6.40 -1.89
N PHE A 95 16.46 6.07 -0.60
CA PHE A 95 16.02 4.75 -0.16
C PHE A 95 14.79 4.83 0.74
N ILE A 96 13.94 3.80 0.69
CA ILE A 96 12.76 3.68 1.56
C ILE A 96 12.67 2.30 2.22
N ALA A 97 12.45 2.26 3.52
CA ALA A 97 12.14 1.03 4.24
C ALA A 97 10.62 0.75 4.20
N CYS A 98 10.22 -0.49 4.52
CA CYS A 98 8.84 -0.95 4.39
C CYS A 98 7.80 -0.15 5.19
N GLY A 99 8.07 0.14 6.47
CA GLY A 99 7.19 0.98 7.29
C GLY A 99 7.13 2.43 6.80
N TYR A 100 8.24 2.95 6.27
CA TYR A 100 8.27 4.27 5.65
C TYR A 100 7.50 4.31 4.34
N PHE A 101 7.56 3.25 3.52
CA PHE A 101 6.76 3.16 2.31
C PHE A 101 5.27 3.27 2.62
N VAL A 102 4.76 2.42 3.51
CA VAL A 102 3.34 2.41 3.91
C VAL A 102 2.90 3.76 4.51
N SER A 103 3.67 4.28 5.46
CA SER A 103 3.29 5.52 6.13
C SER A 103 3.41 6.76 5.23
N THR A 104 4.36 6.76 4.29
CA THR A 104 4.59 7.88 3.37
C THR A 104 3.51 7.96 2.32
N THR A 105 3.15 6.84 1.69
CA THR A 105 2.08 6.82 0.67
C THR A 105 0.74 7.22 1.30
N LEU A 106 0.41 6.77 2.52
CA LEU A 106 -0.80 7.21 3.22
C LEU A 106 -0.76 8.70 3.59
N LYS A 107 0.38 9.20 4.06
CA LYS A 107 0.54 10.65 4.29
C LYS A 107 0.33 11.44 3.00
N HIS A 108 0.86 10.96 1.88
CA HIS A 108 0.75 11.61 0.57
C HIS A 108 -0.65 11.50 -0.05
N LEU A 109 -1.43 10.49 0.35
CA LEU A 109 -2.88 10.39 0.09
C LEU A 109 -3.71 11.32 0.99
N GLY A 110 -3.07 12.06 1.90
CA GLY A 110 -3.69 13.08 2.74
C GLY A 110 -4.17 12.59 4.09
N PHE A 111 -3.78 11.41 4.56
CA PHE A 111 -4.01 11.04 5.95
C PHE A 111 -3.15 11.92 6.88
N ASN A 112 -3.76 12.48 7.92
CA ASN A 112 -3.07 13.29 8.92
C ASN A 112 -2.37 12.38 9.93
N LEU A 113 -1.24 11.80 9.50
CA LEU A 113 -0.41 10.93 10.31
C LEU A 113 1.04 11.41 10.36
N ASN A 114 1.74 11.04 11.42
CA ASN A 114 3.18 11.22 11.49
C ASN A 114 3.87 9.98 10.89
N ARG A 115 4.43 10.13 9.68
CA ARG A 115 5.09 9.02 8.96
C ARG A 115 6.18 8.33 9.76
N TYR A 116 6.97 9.08 10.54
CA TYR A 116 8.06 8.53 11.34
C TYR A 116 7.52 7.66 12.47
N LYS A 117 6.55 8.19 13.22
CA LYS A 117 5.96 7.45 14.34
C LYS A 117 5.29 6.16 13.89
N VAL A 118 4.58 6.18 12.77
CA VAL A 118 3.94 4.98 12.21
C VAL A 118 5.00 4.00 11.70
N ALA A 119 5.96 4.44 10.89
CA ALA A 119 6.99 3.59 10.30
C ALA A 119 7.86 2.85 11.34
N GLN A 120 8.05 3.46 12.51
CA GLN A 120 8.88 2.92 13.59
C GLN A 120 8.14 1.92 14.50
N GLN A 121 6.83 1.69 14.30
CA GLN A 121 6.10 0.66 15.03
C GLN A 121 6.40 -0.73 14.47
N TYR A 122 6.22 -1.75 15.30
CA TYR A 122 6.20 -3.14 14.82
C TYR A 122 4.97 -3.40 13.94
N SER A 123 5.06 -4.38 13.05
CA SER A 123 4.10 -4.63 11.97
C SER A 123 2.64 -4.74 12.45
N LEU A 124 2.37 -5.54 13.49
CA LEU A 124 1.02 -5.64 14.09
C LEU A 124 0.49 -4.27 14.57
N LYS A 125 1.30 -3.46 15.25
CA LYS A 125 0.87 -2.14 15.73
C LYS A 125 0.56 -1.18 14.59
N ILE A 126 1.31 -1.23 13.49
CA ILE A 126 0.99 -0.47 12.27
C ILE A 126 -0.42 -0.83 11.78
N ILE A 127 -0.73 -2.13 11.71
CA ILE A 127 -2.05 -2.58 11.25
C ILE A 127 -3.14 -2.18 12.24
N GLU A 128 -2.92 -2.30 13.55
CA GLU A 128 -3.91 -1.85 14.55
C GLU A 128 -4.21 -0.35 14.43
N ILE A 129 -3.17 0.48 14.19
CA ILE A 129 -3.31 1.93 14.02
C ILE A 129 -4.12 2.26 12.75
N LEU A 130 -3.83 1.56 11.64
CA LEU A 130 -4.40 1.87 10.34
C LEU A 130 -5.75 1.20 10.10
N CYS A 131 -5.88 -0.06 10.47
CA CYS A 131 -7.04 -0.89 10.15
C CYS A 131 -8.01 -1.03 11.32
N GLY A 132 -7.62 -0.69 12.55
CA GLY A 132 -8.46 -0.91 13.74
C GLY A 132 -8.42 -2.37 14.17
N LYS A 133 -8.39 -2.61 15.48
CA LYS A 133 -8.21 -3.96 16.07
C LYS A 133 -9.29 -4.95 15.66
N GLU A 134 -10.50 -4.45 15.45
CA GLU A 134 -11.67 -5.24 15.04
C GLU A 134 -11.57 -5.77 13.61
N ASN A 135 -10.72 -5.17 12.76
CA ASN A 135 -10.51 -5.60 11.38
C ASN A 135 -9.21 -6.40 11.20
N VAL A 136 -8.49 -6.68 12.30
CA VAL A 136 -7.24 -7.45 12.28
C VAL A 136 -7.53 -8.95 12.29
N LYS A 137 -6.88 -9.68 11.39
CA LYS A 137 -6.86 -11.15 11.37
C LYS A 137 -5.43 -11.66 11.39
N THR A 138 -5.20 -12.73 12.14
CA THR A 138 -3.90 -13.42 12.20
C THR A 138 -4.01 -14.77 11.52
N TRP A 139 -3.00 -15.12 10.73
CA TRP A 139 -2.92 -16.35 9.97
C TRP A 139 -1.57 -17.02 10.23
N GLN A 140 -1.60 -18.35 10.33
CA GLN A 140 -0.42 -19.19 10.38
C GLN A 140 0.03 -19.59 8.96
N PRO A 141 1.29 -20.05 8.79
CA PRO A 141 1.80 -20.46 7.47
C PRO A 141 0.95 -21.52 6.74
N ASP A 142 0.35 -22.46 7.46
CA ASP A 142 -0.56 -23.47 6.92
C ASP A 142 -1.93 -22.91 6.51
N GLN A 143 -2.20 -21.63 6.81
CA GLN A 143 -3.43 -20.92 6.44
C GLN A 143 -3.22 -19.92 5.30
N PHE A 144 -2.08 -19.96 4.60
CA PHE A 144 -1.78 -19.01 3.53
C PHE A 144 -2.85 -18.98 2.42
N ASP A 145 -3.27 -20.15 1.91
CA ASP A 145 -4.30 -20.21 0.87
C ASP A 145 -5.67 -19.73 1.39
N ALA A 146 -5.97 -20.00 2.66
CA ALA A 146 -7.18 -19.51 3.30
C ALA A 146 -7.16 -17.97 3.46
N MET A 147 -5.99 -17.39 3.75
CA MET A 147 -5.79 -15.94 3.75
C MET A 147 -6.02 -15.36 2.36
N ILE A 148 -5.42 -15.95 1.31
CA ILE A 148 -5.58 -15.47 -0.07
C ILE A 148 -7.05 -15.50 -0.50
N ASN A 149 -7.77 -16.60 -0.24
CA ASN A 149 -9.20 -16.70 -0.55
C ASN A 149 -10.04 -15.68 0.24
N PHE A 150 -9.74 -15.49 1.53
CA PHE A 150 -10.40 -14.47 2.34
C PHE A 150 -10.22 -13.05 1.77
N LEU A 151 -9.03 -12.73 1.24
CA LEU A 151 -8.75 -11.43 0.62
C LEU A 151 -9.56 -11.26 -0.66
N LYS A 152 -9.60 -12.29 -1.52
CA LYS A 152 -10.39 -12.28 -2.78
C LYS A 152 -11.88 -12.03 -2.52
N ASP A 153 -12.44 -12.63 -1.47
CA ASP A 153 -13.84 -12.43 -1.06
C ASP A 153 -14.14 -11.00 -0.55
N GLY A 154 -13.11 -10.23 -0.18
CA GLY A 154 -13.23 -8.87 0.36
C GLY A 154 -13.63 -7.81 -0.67
N GLY A 155 -13.59 -8.13 -1.96
CA GLY A 155 -13.85 -7.18 -3.06
C GLY A 155 -12.75 -6.14 -3.22
N ASN A 156 -13.10 -4.94 -3.72
CA ASN A 156 -12.15 -3.85 -3.91
C ASN A 156 -11.73 -3.25 -2.56
N ASP A 157 -10.67 -3.80 -1.98
CA ASP A 157 -10.10 -3.37 -0.72
C ASP A 157 -8.57 -3.31 -0.79
N ILE A 158 -7.97 -2.57 0.13
CA ILE A 158 -6.53 -2.53 0.34
C ILE A 158 -6.29 -3.01 1.75
N PHE A 159 -5.66 -4.16 1.87
CA PHE A 159 -5.24 -4.67 3.16
C PHE A 159 -3.84 -4.19 3.48
N VAL A 160 -3.55 -3.94 4.75
CA VAL A 160 -2.18 -3.86 5.26
C VAL A 160 -1.81 -5.24 5.77
N VAL A 161 -0.66 -5.75 5.34
CA VAL A 161 -0.10 -7.02 5.83
C VAL A 161 1.17 -6.78 6.62
N GLY A 162 1.26 -7.43 7.77
CA GLY A 162 2.39 -7.41 8.66
C GLY A 162 2.94 -8.82 8.82
N LEU A 163 4.24 -8.92 8.68
CA LEU A 163 5.03 -10.15 8.80
C LEU A 163 5.93 -10.04 10.03
N SER A 164 6.77 -11.05 10.27
CA SER A 164 7.69 -11.08 11.42
C SER A 164 8.62 -9.86 11.50
N CYS A 165 9.09 -9.34 10.37
CA CYS A 165 10.00 -8.19 10.31
C CYS A 165 9.66 -7.20 9.18
N HIS A 166 8.45 -7.30 8.61
CA HIS A 166 8.11 -6.60 7.38
C HIS A 166 6.66 -6.13 7.35
N VAL A 167 6.36 -5.14 6.52
CA VAL A 167 5.00 -4.62 6.31
C VAL A 167 4.81 -4.19 4.86
N GLY A 168 3.60 -4.32 4.34
CA GLY A 168 3.24 -3.87 3.00
C GLY A 168 1.72 -3.83 2.80
N TYR A 169 1.30 -3.67 1.56
CA TYR A 169 -0.10 -3.75 1.17
C TYR A 169 -0.40 -5.05 0.45
N LEU A 170 -1.65 -5.52 0.59
CA LEU A 170 -2.24 -6.50 -0.31
C LEU A 170 -3.41 -5.81 -1.05
N SER A 171 -3.34 -5.74 -2.38
CA SER A 171 -4.45 -5.27 -3.22
C SER A 171 -5.14 -6.45 -3.89
N VAL A 172 -6.45 -6.34 -4.09
CA VAL A 172 -7.26 -7.34 -4.79
C VAL A 172 -7.73 -6.73 -6.11
N GLU A 173 -7.18 -7.22 -7.21
CA GLU A 173 -7.46 -6.71 -8.55
C GLU A 173 -7.88 -7.87 -9.45
N SER A 174 -9.15 -7.89 -9.86
CA SER A 174 -9.71 -8.92 -10.76
C SER A 174 -9.40 -10.36 -10.30
N ASP A 175 -9.73 -10.67 -9.04
CA ASP A 175 -9.50 -11.98 -8.40
C ASP A 175 -8.01 -12.36 -8.19
N THR A 176 -7.11 -11.41 -8.40
CA THR A 176 -5.68 -11.58 -8.16
C THR A 176 -5.26 -10.76 -6.95
N VAL A 177 -4.55 -11.39 -6.01
CA VAL A 177 -3.98 -10.70 -4.85
C VAL A 177 -2.54 -10.32 -5.17
N TYR A 178 -2.25 -9.03 -5.10
CA TYR A 178 -0.90 -8.51 -5.27
C TYR A 178 -0.32 -8.07 -3.94
N PHE A 179 0.96 -8.35 -3.73
CA PHE A 179 1.76 -7.82 -2.64
C PHE A 179 2.54 -6.60 -3.12
N ILE A 180 2.33 -5.48 -2.45
CA ILE A 180 2.98 -4.20 -2.77
C ILE A 180 3.81 -3.77 -1.56
N HIS A 181 5.12 -3.74 -1.72
CA HIS A 181 6.04 -3.51 -0.61
C HIS A 181 7.37 -2.95 -1.10
N SER A 182 8.12 -2.35 -0.17
CA SER A 182 9.54 -2.07 -0.38
C SER A 182 10.35 -3.31 -0.03
N SER A 183 10.79 -4.07 -1.02
CA SER A 183 11.38 -5.39 -0.83
C SER A 183 12.81 -5.33 -0.30
N TYR A 184 13.12 -6.12 0.72
CA TYR A 184 14.48 -6.37 1.21
C TYR A 184 15.14 -7.60 0.56
N VAL A 185 14.39 -8.28 -0.31
CA VAL A 185 14.90 -9.34 -1.21
C VAL A 185 15.03 -8.72 -2.59
N HIS A 186 15.90 -9.29 -3.44
CA HIS A 186 16.07 -8.84 -4.83
C HIS A 186 14.70 -8.61 -5.49
N PRO A 187 14.46 -7.48 -6.19
CA PRO A 187 15.43 -6.48 -6.67
C PRO A 187 15.84 -5.36 -5.69
N LEU A 188 15.53 -5.46 -4.39
CA LEU A 188 15.86 -4.44 -3.38
C LEU A 188 15.24 -3.07 -3.67
N CYS A 189 13.95 -3.05 -4.02
CA CYS A 189 13.21 -1.82 -4.27
C CYS A 189 11.71 -1.99 -4.01
N VAL A 190 10.94 -0.91 -4.15
CA VAL A 190 9.47 -0.99 -4.13
C VAL A 190 8.97 -1.71 -5.38
N ILE A 191 8.18 -2.75 -5.17
CA ILE A 191 7.61 -3.60 -6.22
C ILE A 191 6.15 -3.91 -5.94
N LYS A 192 5.47 -4.39 -6.99
CA LYS A 192 4.19 -5.07 -6.94
C LYS A 192 4.39 -6.45 -7.54
N GLU A 193 4.05 -7.49 -6.80
CA GLU A 193 4.18 -8.88 -7.22
C GLU A 193 2.94 -9.70 -6.86
N TYR A 194 2.70 -10.84 -7.51
CA TYR A 194 1.66 -11.78 -7.13
C TYR A 194 1.93 -12.29 -5.71
N ALA A 195 0.96 -12.13 -4.81
CA ALA A 195 1.12 -12.55 -3.41
C ALA A 195 1.42 -14.05 -3.31
N GLU A 196 0.80 -14.86 -4.17
CA GLU A 196 1.02 -16.31 -4.28
C GLU A 196 2.42 -16.69 -4.78
N LEU A 197 3.20 -15.77 -5.36
CA LEU A 197 4.58 -16.02 -5.81
C LEU A 197 5.64 -15.37 -4.93
N SER A 198 5.26 -14.42 -4.08
CA SER A 198 6.19 -13.66 -3.23
C SER A 198 6.98 -14.55 -2.26
N GLU A 199 8.30 -14.56 -2.41
CA GLU A 199 9.21 -15.22 -1.46
C GLU A 199 9.19 -14.56 -0.08
N VAL A 200 9.02 -13.24 -0.03
CA VAL A 200 8.94 -12.47 1.22
C VAL A 200 7.70 -12.85 2.02
N LEU A 201 6.55 -13.03 1.37
CA LEU A 201 5.36 -13.54 2.06
C LEU A 201 5.56 -15.00 2.49
N LYS A 202 5.95 -15.88 1.57
CA LYS A 202 6.07 -17.34 1.84
C LYS A 202 7.06 -17.69 2.95
N SER A 203 8.09 -16.87 3.14
CA SER A 203 9.10 -17.08 4.19
C SER A 203 8.66 -16.58 5.58
N SER A 204 7.51 -15.90 5.69
CA SER A 204 7.02 -15.41 6.97
C SER A 204 6.44 -16.52 7.85
N GLY A 205 6.78 -16.49 9.14
CA GLY A 205 6.22 -17.42 10.14
C GLY A 205 4.85 -17.00 10.68
N ILE A 206 4.38 -15.80 10.33
CA ILE A 206 3.08 -15.28 10.75
C ILE A 206 2.60 -14.22 9.75
N PHE A 207 1.29 -14.13 9.55
CA PHE A 207 0.67 -13.07 8.77
C PHE A 207 -0.37 -12.37 9.63
N VAL A 208 -0.30 -11.06 9.68
CA VAL A 208 -1.36 -10.24 10.25
C VAL A 208 -1.90 -9.40 9.12
N THR A 209 -3.19 -9.48 8.84
CA THR A 209 -3.84 -8.65 7.82
C THR A 209 -4.90 -7.78 8.45
N GLY A 210 -5.10 -6.58 7.90
CA GLY A 210 -6.22 -5.72 8.27
C GLY A 210 -6.71 -4.92 7.07
N SER A 211 -8.03 -4.79 6.93
CA SER A 211 -8.63 -3.96 5.89
C SER A 211 -8.43 -2.48 6.22
N LEU A 212 -7.80 -1.73 5.32
CA LEU A 212 -7.65 -0.28 5.48
C LEU A 212 -8.98 0.44 5.26
N LEU A 213 -9.77 0.00 4.27
CA LEU A 213 -10.95 0.72 3.82
C LEU A 213 -12.22 0.32 4.58
N GLN A 214 -12.22 -0.78 5.32
CA GLN A 214 -13.33 -1.12 6.23
C GLN A 214 -13.29 -0.34 7.54
N ASN A 215 -12.13 0.20 7.92
CA ASN A 215 -11.99 1.07 9.08
C ASN A 215 -12.70 2.42 8.86
N LYS A 216 -13.98 2.49 9.26
CA LYS A 216 -14.80 3.71 9.16
C LYS A 216 -14.17 4.88 9.93
N GLU A 217 -13.57 4.62 11.09
CA GLU A 217 -12.94 5.68 11.88
C GLU A 217 -11.73 6.27 11.15
N LEU A 218 -10.89 5.45 10.50
CA LEU A 218 -9.79 5.93 9.68
C LEU A 218 -10.28 6.82 8.53
N ILE A 219 -11.34 6.41 7.83
CA ILE A 219 -11.93 7.19 6.74
C ILE A 219 -12.48 8.52 7.26
N ARG A 220 -13.21 8.48 8.38
CA ARG A 220 -13.74 9.68 9.04
C ARG A 220 -12.61 10.66 9.38
N LYS A 221 -11.52 10.17 9.97
CA LYS A 221 -10.33 10.97 10.27
C LYS A 221 -9.69 11.56 9.02
N TRP A 222 -9.64 10.81 7.93
CA TRP A 222 -9.20 11.34 6.65
C TRP A 222 -10.11 12.48 6.16
N VAL A 223 -11.43 12.29 6.14
CA VAL A 223 -12.38 13.31 5.65
C VAL A 223 -12.27 14.60 6.45
N TYR A 224 -12.23 14.51 7.78
CA TYR A 224 -12.19 15.67 8.67
C TYR A 224 -10.77 16.19 8.96
N ASN A 225 -9.75 15.56 8.37
CA ASN A 225 -8.34 15.85 8.58
C ASN A 225 -7.91 15.76 10.06
N GLU A 226 -8.53 14.84 10.80
CA GLU A 226 -8.22 14.58 12.19
C GLU A 226 -6.92 13.77 12.34
N PRO A 227 -6.13 14.02 13.38
CA PRO A 227 -4.86 13.32 13.58
C PRO A 227 -5.06 11.83 13.89
N ILE A 228 -4.25 11.00 13.24
CA ILE A 228 -4.04 9.60 13.60
C ILE A 228 -2.91 9.55 14.61
N VAL A 229 -3.28 9.33 15.87
CA VAL A 229 -2.34 9.33 16.99
C VAL A 229 -1.68 7.95 17.11
N VAL A 230 -0.36 7.95 17.23
CA VAL A 230 0.44 6.79 17.62
C VAL A 230 0.78 6.99 19.10
N GLU A 231 0.15 6.18 19.94
CA GLU A 231 0.42 6.09 21.38
C GLU A 231 1.74 5.37 21.67
#